data_AF-A0A7L5DPI6-F1
#
_entry.id   AF-A0A7L5DPI6-F1
#
_cell.length_a   1.000
_cell.length_b   1.000
_cell.length_c   1.000
_cell.angle_alpha   90.00
_cell.angle_beta   90.00
_cell.angle_gamma   90.00
#
_symmetry.space_group_name_H-M   'P 1'
#
loop_
_entity.id
_entity.type
_entity.pdbx_description
1 polymer ?
#
loop_
_entity_poly.entity_id
_entity_poly.type
_entity_poly.pdbx_seq_one_letter_code
_entity_poly.pdbx_strand_id
1 'polypeptide(L)'
;MKSLNHKEISQAFNRFLVWFGGLLVLTTACVYSCQRTSEQQATQLIRQKEAFDRYYIIDATLSDRVDSLYTYMSMLNTSQIRNDRQMQRLITKKKEEFIRQVNQEQQTQKYFTVYNRLLGHINEMLLVKDSLNRAILQESDMREDLKNCLDRAVEQHRQRRR
;
A
#
# COMPACT_ATOMS: atom_id res chain seq x y z
N MET A 1 -82.56 -19.93 21.39
CA MET A 1 -82.92 -18.50 21.26
C MET A 1 -81.88 -17.82 20.39
N LYS A 2 -82.26 -17.36 19.20
CA LYS A 2 -81.36 -16.68 18.24
C LYS A 2 -81.52 -15.18 18.47
N SER A 3 -80.46 -14.47 18.85
CA SER A 3 -80.53 -13.04 19.14
C SER A 3 -80.93 -12.26 17.89
N LEU A 4 -81.85 -11.29 18.02
CA LEU A 4 -82.32 -10.46 16.90
C LEU A 4 -81.20 -9.68 16.19
N ASN A 5 -80.04 -9.53 16.85
CA ASN A 5 -78.92 -8.77 16.33
C ASN A 5 -77.73 -9.62 15.81
N HIS A 6 -77.97 -10.88 15.46
CA HIS A 6 -76.90 -11.77 14.96
C HIS A 6 -76.23 -11.24 13.67
N LYS A 7 -76.97 -10.52 12.82
CA LYS A 7 -76.46 -10.01 11.54
C LYS A 7 -75.40 -8.93 11.76
N GLU A 8 -75.68 -7.96 12.63
CA GLU A 8 -74.72 -6.90 12.98
C GLU A 8 -73.48 -7.47 13.67
N ILE A 9 -73.67 -8.43 14.59
CA ILE A 9 -72.56 -9.11 15.27
C ILE A 9 -71.70 -9.89 14.26
N SER A 10 -72.32 -10.61 13.32
CA SER A 10 -71.57 -11.35 12.28
C SER A 10 -70.83 -10.43 11.32
N GLN A 11 -71.38 -9.26 11.02
CA GLN A 11 -70.76 -8.28 10.12
C GLN A 11 -69.59 -7.56 10.80
N ALA A 12 -69.73 -7.17 12.06
CA ALA A 12 -68.65 -6.62 12.87
C ALA A 12 -67.52 -7.65 13.06
N PHE A 13 -67.87 -8.90 13.33
CA PHE A 13 -66.90 -9.99 13.46
C PHE A 13 -66.19 -10.27 12.13
N ASN A 14 -66.89 -10.29 11.00
CA ASN A 14 -66.27 -10.48 9.69
C ASN A 14 -65.34 -9.31 9.32
N ARG A 15 -65.74 -8.06 9.64
CA ARG A 15 -64.88 -6.90 9.44
C ARG A 15 -63.62 -6.99 10.30
N PHE A 16 -63.74 -7.38 11.57
CA PHE A 16 -62.60 -7.64 12.45
C PHE A 16 -61.70 -8.75 11.90
N LEU A 17 -62.29 -9.85 11.40
CA LEU A 17 -61.55 -10.98 10.85
C LEU A 17 -60.72 -10.58 9.61
N VAL A 18 -61.28 -9.74 8.73
CA VAL A 18 -60.59 -9.21 7.56
C VAL A 18 -59.43 -8.29 7.96
N TRP A 19 -59.64 -7.37 8.90
CA TRP A 19 -58.57 -6.49 9.40
C TRP A 19 -57.48 -7.29 10.10
N PHE A 20 -57.84 -8.24 10.97
CA PHE A 20 -56.91 -9.10 11.67
C PHE A 20 -56.11 -9.98 10.70
N GLY A 21 -56.77 -10.59 9.72
CA GLY A 21 -56.11 -11.36 8.67
C GLY A 21 -55.16 -10.52 7.83
N GLY A 22 -55.56 -9.31 7.44
CA GLY A 22 -54.70 -8.37 6.73
C GLY A 22 -53.45 -7.98 7.52
N LEU A 23 -53.62 -7.75 8.83
CA LEU A 23 -52.51 -7.43 9.73
C LEU A 23 -51.55 -8.61 9.89
N LEU A 24 -52.06 -9.84 9.95
CA LEU A 24 -51.27 -11.07 10.06
C LEU A 24 -50.47 -11.35 8.78
N VAL A 25 -51.06 -11.12 7.61
CA VAL A 25 -50.36 -11.21 6.32
C VAL A 25 -49.28 -10.13 6.20
N LEU A 26 -49.58 -8.90 6.64
CA LEU A 26 -48.61 -7.81 6.58
C LEU A 26 -47.39 -8.07 7.50
N THR A 27 -47.62 -8.55 8.72
CA THR A 27 -46.52 -8.85 9.66
C THR A 27 -45.65 -10.00 9.17
N THR A 28 -46.27 -11.07 8.67
CA THR A 28 -45.52 -12.20 8.08
C THR A 28 -44.73 -11.80 6.83
N ALA A 29 -45.31 -10.96 5.96
CA ALA A 29 -44.60 -10.40 4.81
C ALA A 29 -43.40 -9.53 5.23
N CYS A 30 -43.56 -8.67 6.24
CA CYS A 30 -42.45 -7.85 6.76
C CYS A 30 -41.30 -8.72 7.31
N VAL A 31 -41.60 -9.72 8.13
CA VAL A 31 -40.58 -10.62 8.69
C VAL A 31 -39.86 -11.39 7.57
N TYR A 32 -40.59 -11.89 6.58
CA TYR A 32 -40.02 -12.58 5.43
C TYR A 32 -39.10 -11.68 4.60
N SER A 33 -39.52 -10.44 4.31
CA SER A 33 -38.69 -9.46 3.61
C SER A 33 -37.43 -9.12 4.40
N CYS A 34 -37.54 -8.89 5.72
CA CYS A 34 -36.37 -8.61 6.56
C CYS A 34 -35.36 -9.75 6.56
N GLN A 35 -35.81 -11.02 6.66
CA GLN A 35 -34.93 -12.18 6.59
C GLN A 35 -34.23 -12.25 5.22
N ARG A 36 -34.98 -12.12 4.13
CA ARG A 36 -34.43 -12.19 2.78
C ARG A 36 -33.41 -11.09 2.50
N THR A 37 -33.70 -9.87 2.96
CA THR A 37 -32.77 -8.74 2.88
C THR A 37 -31.52 -8.96 3.72
N SER A 38 -31.65 -9.53 4.91
CA SER A 38 -30.49 -9.81 5.79
C SER A 38 -29.51 -10.80 5.16
N GLU A 39 -30.00 -11.86 4.50
CA GLU A 39 -29.16 -12.84 3.80
C GLU A 39 -28.39 -12.21 2.63
N GLN A 40 -29.05 -11.37 1.84
CA GLN A 40 -28.44 -10.68 0.71
C GLN A 40 -27.38 -9.67 1.17
N GLN A 41 -27.69 -8.88 2.20
CA GLN A 41 -26.75 -7.92 2.77
C GLN A 41 -25.54 -8.62 3.40
N ALA A 42 -25.75 -9.72 4.14
CA ALA A 42 -24.66 -10.50 4.71
C ALA A 42 -23.73 -11.05 3.62
N THR A 43 -24.29 -11.59 2.54
CA THR A 43 -23.49 -12.11 1.42
C THR A 43 -22.70 -11.02 0.71
N GLN A 44 -23.30 -9.85 0.49
CA GLN A 44 -22.60 -8.71 -0.10
C GLN A 44 -21.50 -8.17 0.83
N LEU A 45 -21.76 -8.12 2.14
CA LEU A 45 -20.78 -7.69 3.14
C LEU A 45 -19.60 -8.65 3.21
N ILE A 46 -19.82 -9.97 3.18
CA ILE A 46 -18.75 -10.97 3.14
C ILE A 46 -17.89 -10.79 1.90
N ARG A 47 -18.49 -10.60 0.72
CA ARG A 47 -17.74 -10.37 -0.52
C ARG A 47 -16.90 -9.09 -0.48
N GLN A 48 -17.45 -8.00 0.06
CA GLN A 48 -16.71 -6.76 0.22
C GLN A 48 -15.58 -6.90 1.24
N LYS A 49 -15.83 -7.63 2.34
CA LYS A 49 -14.82 -7.92 3.36
C LYS A 49 -13.68 -8.75 2.80
N GLU A 50 -13.95 -9.79 2.02
CA GLU A 50 -12.92 -10.61 1.38
C GLU A 50 -12.04 -9.79 0.42
N ALA A 51 -12.66 -8.91 -0.38
CA ALA A 51 -11.91 -8.02 -1.25
C ALA A 51 -11.03 -7.05 -0.44
N PHE A 52 -11.57 -6.48 0.63
CA PHE A 52 -10.84 -5.58 1.53
C PHE A 52 -9.67 -6.31 2.22
N ASP A 53 -9.91 -7.49 2.79
CA ASP A 53 -8.89 -8.28 3.49
C ASP A 53 -7.73 -8.66 2.54
N ARG A 54 -8.02 -8.97 1.27
CA ARG A 54 -6.97 -9.19 0.26
C ARG A 54 -6.09 -7.97 0.07
N TYR A 55 -6.68 -6.79 -0.13
CA TYR A 55 -5.92 -5.56 -0.31
C TYR A 55 -5.14 -5.17 0.95
N TYR A 56 -5.74 -5.36 2.13
CA TYR A 56 -5.12 -5.08 3.41
C TYR A 56 -3.90 -5.95 3.67
N ILE A 57 -3.97 -7.25 3.38
CA ILE A 57 -2.82 -8.16 3.51
C ILE A 57 -1.70 -7.72 2.57
N ILE A 58 -2.02 -7.39 1.32
CA ILE A 58 -1.01 -6.91 0.36
C ILE A 58 -0.37 -5.62 0.87
N ASP A 59 -1.17 -4.65 1.33
CA ASP A 59 -0.69 -3.38 1.87
C ASP A 59 0.23 -3.58 3.09
N ALA A 60 -0.17 -4.43 4.04
CA ALA A 60 0.66 -4.76 5.20
C ALA A 60 2.01 -5.37 4.80
N THR A 61 2.01 -6.29 3.83
CA THR A 61 3.28 -6.86 3.31
C THR A 61 4.13 -5.84 2.57
N LEU A 62 3.50 -4.86 1.91
CA LEU A 62 4.17 -3.84 1.14
C LEU A 62 4.80 -2.77 2.06
N SER A 63 4.12 -2.42 3.15
CA SER A 63 4.64 -1.54 4.20
C SER A 63 5.91 -2.11 4.83
N ASP A 64 5.90 -3.37 5.28
CA ASP A 64 7.07 -4.03 5.89
C ASP A 64 8.27 -4.07 4.92
N ARG A 65 7.97 -4.30 3.64
CA ARG A 65 8.96 -4.27 2.56
C ARG A 65 9.55 -2.88 2.33
N VAL A 66 8.73 -1.83 2.37
CA VAL A 66 9.22 -0.45 2.29
C VAL A 66 10.11 -0.10 3.48
N ASP A 67 9.74 -0.51 4.70
CA ASP A 67 10.56 -0.28 5.90
C ASP A 67 11.92 -0.98 5.80
N SER A 68 11.94 -2.21 5.29
CA SER A 68 13.19 -2.93 5.02
C SER A 68 14.06 -2.21 3.98
N LEU A 69 13.45 -1.65 2.93
CA LEU A 69 14.13 -0.92 1.87
C LEU A 69 14.70 0.41 2.36
N TYR A 70 13.94 1.12 3.20
CA TYR A 70 14.40 2.33 3.88
C TYR A 70 15.57 2.03 4.80
N THR A 71 15.51 0.92 5.53
CA THR A 71 16.62 0.46 6.37
C THR A 71 17.89 0.24 5.53
N TYR A 72 17.80 -0.46 4.40
CA TYR A 72 18.95 -0.66 3.49
C TYR A 72 19.48 0.66 2.91
N MET A 73 18.61 1.62 2.59
CA MET A 73 19.03 2.94 2.12
C MET A 73 19.72 3.76 3.21
N SER A 74 19.25 3.67 4.46
CA SER A 74 19.89 4.35 5.59
C SER A 74 21.33 3.82 5.80
N MET A 75 21.53 2.52 5.67
CA MET A 75 22.85 1.88 5.75
C MET A 75 23.78 2.31 4.60
N LEU A 76 23.25 2.60 3.40
CA LEU A 76 24.02 3.10 2.26
C LEU A 76 24.68 4.48 2.53
N ASN A 77 24.19 5.21 3.53
CA ASN A 77 24.73 6.51 3.90
C ASN A 77 25.80 6.42 5.01
N THR A 78 25.84 5.32 5.76
CA THR A 78 26.86 5.10 6.78
C THR A 78 28.13 4.55 6.15
N SER A 79 29.29 5.10 6.51
CA SER A 79 30.63 4.65 6.08
C SER A 79 31.00 3.22 6.55
N GLN A 80 30.02 2.46 7.07
CA GLN A 80 30.17 1.10 7.56
C GLN A 80 30.05 0.03 6.47
N ILE A 81 29.58 0.37 5.27
CA ILE A 81 29.48 -0.59 4.16
C ILE A 81 30.79 -0.60 3.37
N ARG A 82 31.52 -1.73 3.43
CA ARG A 82 32.77 -1.95 2.67
C ARG A 82 32.54 -2.03 1.14
N ASN A 83 31.30 -2.22 0.69
CA ASN A 83 30.98 -2.46 -0.72
C ASN A 83 29.61 -1.88 -1.15
N ASP A 84 29.54 -0.56 -1.31
CA ASP A 84 28.33 0.19 -1.73
C ASP A 84 27.65 -0.39 -2.99
N ARG A 85 28.44 -0.91 -3.94
CA ARG A 85 27.93 -1.49 -5.19
C ARG A 85 27.08 -2.74 -4.97
N GLN A 86 27.42 -3.58 -3.99
CA GLN A 86 26.63 -4.78 -3.69
C GLN A 86 25.29 -4.39 -3.04
N MET A 87 25.31 -3.40 -2.16
CA MET A 87 24.10 -2.91 -1.51
C MET A 87 23.16 -2.23 -2.51
N GLN A 88 23.68 -1.42 -3.43
CA GLN A 88 22.90 -0.83 -4.53
C GLN A 88 22.22 -1.90 -5.40
N ARG A 89 22.91 -2.99 -5.75
CA ARG A 89 22.32 -4.10 -6.50
C ARG A 89 21.20 -4.80 -5.73
N LEU A 90 21.37 -4.97 -4.42
CA LEU A 90 20.37 -5.58 -3.55
C LEU A 90 19.11 -4.70 -3.46
N ILE A 91 19.29 -3.39 -3.29
CA ILE A 91 18.20 -2.40 -3.29
C ILE A 91 17.45 -2.43 -4.63
N THR A 92 18.16 -2.43 -5.76
CA THR A 92 17.54 -2.49 -7.10
C THR A 92 16.78 -3.79 -7.32
N LYS A 93 17.35 -4.94 -6.92
CA LYS A 93 16.67 -6.24 -7.03
C LYS A 93 15.40 -6.29 -6.18
N LYS A 94 15.46 -5.80 -4.94
CA LYS A 94 14.29 -5.73 -4.05
C LYS A 94 13.21 -4.80 -4.59
N LYS A 95 13.60 -3.64 -5.14
CA LYS A 95 12.69 -2.74 -5.84
C LYS A 95 11.97 -3.44 -6.99
N GLU A 96 12.70 -4.19 -7.81
CA GLU A 96 12.11 -4.88 -8.96
C GLU A 96 11.15 -6.01 -8.54
N GLU A 97 11.50 -6.77 -7.50
CA GLU A 97 10.60 -7.74 -6.86
C GLU A 97 9.31 -7.07 -6.36
N PHE A 98 9.39 -5.86 -5.80
CA PHE A 98 8.23 -5.11 -5.29
C PHE A 98 7.35 -4.57 -6.43
N ILE A 99 7.95 -4.00 -7.47
CA ILE A 99 7.22 -3.53 -8.66
C ILE A 99 6.48 -4.69 -9.33
N ARG A 100 7.12 -5.85 -9.43
CA ARG A 100 6.46 -7.05 -9.99
C ARG A 100 5.26 -7.47 -9.17
N GLN A 101 5.37 -7.49 -7.84
CA GLN A 101 4.24 -7.84 -6.97
C GLN A 101 3.09 -6.84 -7.03
N VAL A 102 3.40 -5.53 -7.09
CA VAL A 102 2.38 -4.47 -7.23
C VAL A 102 1.67 -4.52 -8.60
N ASN A 103 2.40 -4.89 -9.66
CA ASN A 103 1.87 -4.91 -11.02
C ASN A 103 1.20 -6.24 -11.42
N GLN A 104 1.37 -7.31 -10.63
CA GLN A 104 0.80 -8.63 -10.92
C GLN A 104 -0.74 -8.61 -10.85
N GLU A 105 -1.32 -7.68 -10.08
CA GLU A 105 -2.75 -7.45 -10.03
C GLU A 105 -3.11 -6.11 -10.70
N GLN A 106 -3.39 -6.14 -12.02
CA GLN A 106 -3.78 -4.95 -12.80
C GLN A 106 -4.96 -4.16 -12.19
N GLN A 107 -5.88 -4.81 -11.47
CA GLN A 107 -6.97 -4.12 -10.77
C GLN A 107 -6.52 -3.33 -9.55
N THR A 108 -5.37 -3.68 -8.98
CA THR A 108 -4.88 -3.13 -7.70
C THR A 108 -3.91 -1.96 -7.89
N GLN A 109 -3.46 -1.70 -9.12
CA GLN A 109 -2.57 -0.58 -9.45
C GLN A 109 -3.07 0.77 -8.94
N LYS A 110 -4.39 1.02 -8.97
CA LYS A 110 -4.97 2.28 -8.48
C LYS A 110 -4.72 2.48 -7.00
N TYR A 111 -4.82 1.42 -6.20
CA TYR A 111 -4.65 1.46 -4.75
C TYR A 111 -3.18 1.58 -4.32
N PHE A 112 -2.23 1.20 -5.19
CA PHE A 112 -0.79 1.20 -4.88
C PHE A 112 0.02 2.30 -5.59
N THR A 113 -0.64 3.36 -6.07
CA THR A 113 0.01 4.49 -6.76
C THR A 113 1.11 5.15 -5.90
N VAL A 114 0.89 5.25 -4.58
CA VAL A 114 1.85 5.86 -3.65
C VAL A 114 3.15 5.04 -3.59
N TYR A 115 3.05 3.72 -3.49
CA TYR A 115 4.22 2.84 -3.49
C TYR A 115 5.00 2.92 -4.80
N ASN A 116 4.31 2.97 -5.95
CA ASN A 116 4.97 3.15 -7.24
C ASN A 116 5.73 4.49 -7.33
N ARG A 117 5.14 5.58 -6.80
CA ARG A 117 5.82 6.88 -6.74
C ARG A 117 7.03 6.83 -5.82
N LEU A 118 6.91 6.23 -4.64
CA LEU A 118 8.01 6.07 -3.69
C LEU A 118 9.17 5.28 -4.32
N LEU A 119 8.89 4.12 -4.92
CA LEU A 119 9.89 3.29 -5.61
C LEU A 119 10.53 4.03 -6.80
N GLY A 120 9.83 4.98 -7.42
CA GLY A 120 10.38 5.91 -8.41
C GLY A 120 11.48 6.81 -7.83
N HIS A 121 11.21 7.46 -6.70
CA HIS A 121 12.17 8.34 -6.03
C HIS A 121 13.43 7.61 -5.53
N ILE A 122 13.33 6.33 -5.19
CA ILE A 122 14.50 5.50 -4.85
C ILE A 122 15.48 5.43 -6.03
N ASN A 123 14.96 5.38 -7.25
CA ASN A 123 15.81 5.34 -8.44
C ASN A 123 16.60 6.64 -8.62
N GLU A 124 15.92 7.78 -8.42
CA GLU A 124 16.55 9.10 -8.45
C GLU A 124 17.63 9.21 -7.38
N MET A 125 17.35 8.76 -6.16
CA MET A 125 18.32 8.77 -5.06
C MET A 125 19.55 7.93 -5.36
N LEU A 126 19.38 6.72 -5.91
CA LEU A 126 20.49 5.85 -6.30
C LEU A 126 21.36 6.48 -7.39
N LEU A 127 20.74 7.15 -8.37
CA LEU A 127 21.46 7.88 -9.43
C LEU A 127 22.26 9.05 -8.86
N VAL A 128 21.66 9.83 -7.96
CA VAL A 128 22.34 10.93 -7.29
C VAL A 128 23.53 10.42 -6.46
N LYS A 129 23.38 9.31 -5.73
CA LYS A 129 24.48 8.70 -4.97
C LYS A 129 25.64 8.24 -5.87
N ASP A 130 25.36 7.63 -7.03
CA ASP A 130 26.42 7.26 -7.98
C ASP A 130 27.15 8.50 -8.52
N SER A 131 26.41 9.56 -8.85
CA SER A 131 27.00 10.83 -9.30
C SER A 131 27.90 11.46 -8.22
N LEU A 132 27.47 11.45 -6.96
CA LEU A 132 28.22 11.97 -5.83
C LEU A 132 29.52 11.16 -5.61
N ASN A 133 29.43 9.84 -5.65
CA ASN A 133 30.61 8.98 -5.50
C ASN A 133 31.64 9.25 -6.61
N ARG A 134 31.20 9.48 -7.85
CA ARG A 134 32.10 9.88 -8.95
C ARG A 134 32.76 11.23 -8.71
N ALA A 135 31.98 12.21 -8.24
CA ALA A 135 32.50 13.54 -7.92
C ALA A 135 33.55 13.50 -6.80
N ILE A 136 33.32 12.70 -5.75
CA ILE A 136 34.27 12.51 -4.65
C ILE A 136 35.58 11.87 -5.14
N LEU A 137 35.51 10.86 -6.00
CA LEU A 137 36.71 10.25 -6.60
C LEU A 137 37.48 11.23 -7.47
N GLN A 138 36.76 12.01 -8.28
CA GLN A 138 37.39 13.05 -9.11
C GLN A 138 38.06 14.14 -8.27
N GLU A 139 37.45 14.53 -7.15
CA GLU A 139 38.06 15.46 -6.19
C GLU A 139 39.34 14.88 -5.57
N SER A 140 39.33 13.61 -5.15
CA SER A 140 40.51 12.98 -4.57
C SER A 140 41.67 12.89 -5.56
N ASP A 141 41.38 12.51 -6.81
CA ASP A 141 42.38 12.41 -7.88
C ASP A 141 42.99 13.79 -8.18
N MET A 142 42.15 14.83 -8.33
CA MET A 142 42.63 16.21 -8.53
C MET A 142 43.47 16.72 -7.36
N ARG A 143 43.08 16.38 -6.13
CA ARG A 143 43.82 16.77 -4.92
C ARG A 143 45.18 16.08 -4.86
N GLU A 144 45.25 14.81 -5.26
CA GLU A 144 46.50 14.07 -5.36
C GLU A 144 47.43 14.65 -6.45
N ASP A 145 46.88 14.96 -7.62
CA ASP A 145 47.60 15.62 -8.71
C ASP A 145 48.16 16.98 -8.30
N LEU A 146 47.36 17.79 -7.59
CA LEU A 146 47.79 19.09 -7.07
C LEU A 146 48.94 18.93 -6.07
N LYS A 147 48.84 17.96 -5.15
CA LYS A 147 49.90 17.67 -4.19
C LYS A 147 51.18 17.23 -4.88
N ASN A 148 51.07 16.32 -5.84
CA ASN A 148 52.20 15.84 -6.64
C ASN A 148 52.87 16.98 -7.45
N CYS A 149 52.08 17.92 -7.99
CA CYS A 149 52.63 19.10 -8.67
C CYS A 149 53.38 20.02 -7.70
N LEU A 150 52.81 20.26 -6.51
CA LEU A 150 53.42 21.10 -5.50
C LEU A 150 54.76 20.51 -5.01
N ASP A 151 54.78 19.21 -4.72
CA ASP A 151 55.98 18.51 -4.26
C ASP A 151 57.11 18.58 -5.31
N ARG A 152 56.80 18.34 -6.59
CA ARG A 152 57.76 18.51 -7.70
C ARG A 152 58.28 19.94 -7.80
N ALA A 153 57.41 20.94 -7.66
CA ALA A 153 57.82 22.35 -7.72
C ALA A 153 58.78 22.69 -6.57
N VAL A 154 58.50 22.21 -5.36
CA VAL A 154 59.36 22.40 -4.18
C VAL A 154 60.72 21.71 -4.36
N GLU A 155 60.74 20.49 -4.90
CA GLU A 155 61.97 19.76 -5.19
C GLU A 155 62.84 20.46 -6.23
N GLN A 156 62.25 20.92 -7.33
CA GLN A 156 62.95 21.71 -8.35
C GLN A 156 63.52 23.01 -7.76
N HIS A 157 62.77 23.67 -6.87
CA HIS A 157 63.23 24.88 -6.22
C HIS A 157 64.41 24.63 -5.25
N ARG A 158 64.43 23.47 -4.57
CA ARG A 158 65.56 23.04 -3.73
C ARG A 158 66.79 22.69 -4.57
N GLN A 159 66.62 22.03 -5.71
CA GLN A 159 67.73 21.68 -6.61
C GLN A 159 68.38 22.93 -7.23
N ARG A 160 67.61 23.96 -7.58
CA ARG A 160 68.15 25.24 -8.10
C ARG A 160 68.89 26.09 -7.05
N ARG A 161 68.73 25.79 -5.76
CA ARG A 161 69.38 26.51 -4.65
C ARG A 161 70.64 25.81 -4.12
N ARG A 162 70.95 24.61 -4.61
CA ARG A 162 72.22 23.90 -4.35
C ARG A 162 73.15 24.11 -5.54
#